data_AF-A0A9E0GQH0-F1
#
_entry.id   AF-A0A9E0GQH0-F1
#
_cell.length_a   1.000
_cell.length_b   1.000
_cell.length_c   1.000
_cell.angle_alpha   90.00
_cell.angle_beta   90.00
_cell.angle_gamma   90.00
#
_symmetry.space_group_name_H-M   'P 1'
#
loop_
_entity.id
_entity.type
_entity.pdbx_description
1 polymer ?
#
loop_
_entity_poly.entity_id
_entity_poly.type
_entity_poly.pdbx_seq_one_letter_code
_entity_poly.pdbx_strand_id
1 'polypeptide(L)'
;MHRLPTWREMHMDTTPEVEAIQFAFYRSAPVWKKMEIASQLNQMARTLALSGLRQRHPVATDAQLQRYLADMLLGPELAARAYGPHEQEERADNG
;
A
#
# COMPACT_ATOMS: atom_id res chain seq x y z
N MET A 1 7.82 23.98 -12.41
CA MET A 1 7.81 22.49 -12.37
C MET A 1 8.69 22.05 -11.21
N HIS A 2 8.19 21.23 -10.29
CA HIS A 2 9.00 20.66 -9.21
C HIS A 2 9.75 19.44 -9.74
N ARG A 3 11.07 19.36 -9.55
CA ARG A 3 11.88 18.19 -9.95
C ARG A 3 11.56 17.04 -8.99
N LEU A 4 11.41 15.81 -9.50
CA LEU A 4 11.31 14.62 -8.64
C LEU A 4 12.64 14.37 -7.91
N PRO A 5 12.61 13.95 -6.64
CA PRO A 5 13.82 13.60 -5.92
C PRO A 5 14.55 12.45 -6.63
N THR A 6 15.87 12.50 -6.60
CA THR A 6 16.74 11.40 -7.01
C THR A 6 16.63 10.26 -6.00
N TRP A 7 17.03 9.06 -6.43
CA TRP A 7 17.12 7.89 -5.54
C TRP A 7 17.96 8.19 -4.29
N ARG A 8 19.09 8.89 -4.44
CA ARG A 8 19.97 9.25 -3.33
C ARG A 8 19.29 10.20 -2.33
N GLU A 9 18.48 11.14 -2.80
CA GLU A 9 17.72 12.06 -1.93
C GLU A 9 16.58 11.35 -1.18
N MET A 10 16.03 10.27 -1.72
CA MET A 10 15.05 9.43 -1.03
C MET A 10 15.69 8.47 -0.01
N HIS A 11 16.93 8.04 -0.24
CA HIS A 11 17.65 7.04 0.57
C HIS A 11 18.85 7.63 1.33
N MET A 12 18.71 8.84 1.89
CA MET A 12 19.82 9.52 2.56
C MET A 12 20.28 8.84 3.86
N ASP A 13 19.41 8.06 4.51
CA ASP A 13 19.69 7.34 5.76
C ASP A 13 20.56 6.08 5.58
N THR A 14 20.74 5.64 4.33
CA THR A 14 21.54 4.48 3.97
C THR A 14 22.82 4.95 3.29
N THR A 15 24.00 4.51 3.72
CA THR A 15 25.25 4.91 3.06
C THR A 15 25.41 4.17 1.72
N PRO A 16 26.14 4.73 0.74
CA PRO A 16 26.36 4.07 -0.55
C PRO A 16 26.98 2.67 -0.42
N GLU A 17 27.84 2.46 0.58
CA GLU A 17 28.49 1.17 0.85
C GLU A 17 27.47 0.12 1.31
N VAL A 18 26.53 0.49 2.19
CA VAL A 18 25.47 -0.40 2.68
C VAL A 18 24.46 -0.69 1.56
N GLU A 19 24.12 0.31 0.75
CA GLU A 19 23.25 0.15 -0.41
C GLU A 19 23.84 -0.81 -1.44
N ALA A 20 25.15 -0.75 -1.69
CA ALA A 20 25.83 -1.68 -2.59
C ALA A 20 25.71 -3.13 -2.12
N ILE A 21 25.83 -3.39 -0.82
CA ILE A 21 25.63 -4.72 -0.22
C ILE A 21 24.18 -5.18 -0.43
N GLN A 22 23.21 -4.29 -0.18
CA GLN A 22 21.79 -4.60 -0.37
C GLN A 22 21.48 -4.95 -1.83
N PHE A 23 21.99 -4.20 -2.80
CA PHE A 23 21.80 -4.51 -4.22
C PHE A 23 22.50 -5.80 -4.65
N ALA A 24 23.69 -6.07 -4.14
CA ALA A 24 24.36 -7.34 -4.41
C ALA A 24 23.53 -8.54 -3.91
N PHE A 25 22.94 -8.42 -2.71
CA PHE A 25 22.02 -9.41 -2.18
C PHE A 25 20.76 -9.56 -3.05
N TYR A 26 20.07 -8.47 -3.41
CA TYR A 26 18.88 -8.56 -4.26
C TYR A 26 19.17 -9.13 -5.65
N ARG A 27 20.35 -8.89 -6.22
CA ARG A 27 20.73 -9.47 -7.52
C ARG A 27 20.95 -10.98 -7.42
N SER A 28 21.64 -11.44 -6.38
CA SER A 28 21.99 -12.87 -6.20
C SER A 28 20.89 -13.71 -5.56
N ALA A 29 19.90 -13.09 -4.91
CA ALA A 29 18.82 -13.81 -4.25
C ALA A 29 18.01 -14.71 -5.22
N PRO A 30 17.61 -15.92 -4.80
CA PRO A 30 16.65 -16.73 -5.54
C PRO A 30 15.30 -16.01 -5.72
N VAL A 31 14.56 -16.35 -6.77
CA VAL A 31 13.24 -15.73 -7.09
C VAL A 31 12.27 -15.82 -5.91
N TRP A 32 12.18 -16.98 -5.25
CA TRP A 32 11.28 -17.16 -4.11
C TRP A 32 11.60 -16.21 -2.96
N LYS A 33 12.88 -15.88 -2.72
CA LYS A 33 13.28 -14.96 -1.65
C LYS A 33 12.88 -13.53 -1.97
N LYS A 34 12.96 -13.13 -3.24
CA LYS A 34 12.46 -11.82 -3.71
C LYS A 34 10.95 -11.72 -3.51
N MET A 35 10.22 -12.79 -3.84
CA MET A 35 8.77 -12.83 -3.65
C MET A 35 8.38 -12.78 -2.17
N GLU A 36 9.14 -13.45 -1.31
CA GLU A 36 8.95 -13.37 0.14
C GLU A 36 9.11 -11.92 0.64
N ILE A 37 10.20 -11.24 0.25
CA ILE A 37 10.45 -9.83 0.62
C ILE A 37 9.33 -8.93 0.10
N ALA A 38 8.92 -9.10 -1.17
CA ALA A 38 7.83 -8.32 -1.76
C ALA A 38 6.49 -8.55 -1.04
N SER A 39 6.21 -9.79 -0.61
CA SER A 39 5.02 -10.16 0.15
C SER A 39 5.02 -9.51 1.54
N GLN A 40 6.16 -9.55 2.25
CA GLN A 40 6.31 -8.92 3.57
C GLN A 40 6.12 -7.40 3.48
N LEU A 41 6.70 -6.75 2.47
CA LEU A 41 6.52 -5.32 2.23
C LEU A 41 5.04 -4.99 1.93
N ASN A 42 4.35 -5.79 1.13
CA ASN A 42 2.92 -5.62 0.86
C ASN A 42 2.08 -5.72 2.14
N GLN A 43 2.36 -6.70 3.00
CA GLN A 43 1.64 -6.88 4.27
C GLN A 43 1.86 -5.69 5.20
N MET A 44 3.09 -5.17 5.28
CA MET A 44 3.42 -4.02 6.12
C MET A 44 2.74 -2.74 5.60
N ALA A 45 2.77 -2.49 4.28
CA ALA A 45 2.09 -1.36 3.67
C ALA A 45 0.57 -1.39 3.94
N ARG A 46 -0.08 -2.55 3.81
CA ARG A 46 -1.50 -2.74 4.12
C ARG A 46 -1.81 -2.49 5.60
N THR A 47 -0.95 -2.95 6.50
CA THR A 47 -1.08 -2.72 7.94
C THR A 47 -1.04 -1.22 8.26
N LEU A 48 -0.08 -0.50 7.68
CA LEU A 48 0.06 0.95 7.87
C LEU A 48 -1.15 1.71 7.30
N ALA A 49 -1.60 1.34 6.08
CA ALA A 49 -2.78 1.93 5.47
C ALA A 49 -4.03 1.75 6.34
N LEU A 50 -4.24 0.53 6.86
CA LEU A 50 -5.36 0.22 7.75
C LEU A 50 -5.29 1.00 9.07
N SER A 51 -4.09 1.18 9.65
CA SER A 51 -3.89 2.02 10.82
C SER A 51 -4.29 3.48 10.55
N GLY A 52 -3.86 4.02 9.40
CA GLY A 52 -4.26 5.37 8.98
C GLY A 52 -5.77 5.50 8.74
N LEU A 53 -6.42 4.47 8.19
CA LEU A 53 -7.88 4.45 8.03
C LEU A 53 -8.60 4.45 9.38
N ARG A 54 -8.15 3.66 10.36
CA ARG A 54 -8.70 3.66 11.72
C ARG A 54 -8.59 5.03 12.39
N GLN A 55 -7.48 5.73 12.19
CA GLN A 55 -7.31 7.08 12.74
C GLN A 55 -8.28 8.09 12.11
N ARG A 56 -8.53 8.01 10.78
CA ARG A 56 -9.44 8.92 10.08
C ARG A 56 -10.92 8.57 10.27
N HIS A 57 -11.25 7.31 10.48
CA HIS A 57 -12.62 6.80 10.62
C HIS A 57 -12.79 6.02 11.94
N PRO A 58 -12.75 6.70 13.11
CA PRO A 58 -12.71 6.05 14.41
C PRO A 58 -13.99 5.25 14.76
N VAL A 59 -15.10 5.52 14.07
CA VAL A 59 -16.39 4.83 14.27
C VAL A 59 -16.70 3.78 13.20
N ALA A 60 -15.79 3.57 12.24
CA ALA A 60 -16.00 2.60 11.19
C ALA A 60 -15.91 1.17 11.74
N THR A 61 -16.80 0.31 11.25
CA THR A 61 -16.71 -1.14 11.51
C THR A 61 -15.51 -1.74 10.77
N ASP A 62 -15.08 -2.93 11.17
CA ASP A 62 -13.99 -3.63 10.46
C ASP A 62 -14.34 -3.89 8.99
N ALA A 63 -15.61 -4.18 8.66
CA ALA A 63 -16.05 -4.37 7.28
C ALA A 63 -15.90 -3.09 6.45
N GLN A 64 -16.29 -1.94 7.00
CA GLN A 64 -16.11 -0.64 6.35
C GLN A 64 -14.62 -0.29 6.17
N LEU A 65 -13.78 -0.57 7.17
CA LEU A 65 -12.33 -0.36 7.05
C LEU A 65 -11.70 -1.24 5.96
N GLN A 66 -12.11 -2.50 5.85
CA GLN A 66 -11.67 -3.38 4.75
C GLN A 66 -12.13 -2.86 3.40
N ARG A 67 -13.35 -2.32 3.32
CA ARG A 67 -13.86 -1.72 2.10
C ARG A 67 -13.06 -0.49 1.69
N TYR A 68 -12.81 0.45 2.61
CA TYR A 68 -11.97 1.62 2.34
C TYR A 68 -10.55 1.25 1.90
N LEU A 69 -9.99 0.18 2.49
CA LEU A 69 -8.70 -0.35 2.06
C LEU A 69 -8.77 -0.92 0.63
N ALA A 70 -9.84 -1.62 0.27
CA ALA A 70 -10.05 -2.13 -1.08
C ALA A 70 -10.15 -0.98 -2.11
N ASP A 71 -10.92 0.06 -1.80
CA ASP A 71 -11.04 1.25 -2.66
C ASP A 71 -9.69 1.94 -2.86
N MET A 72 -8.88 2.06 -1.79
CA MET A 72 -7.54 2.65 -1.86
C MET A 72 -6.57 1.83 -2.71
N LEU A 73 -6.64 0.50 -2.66
CA LEU A 73 -5.66 -0.38 -3.31
C LEU A 73 -6.01 -0.73 -4.76
N LEU A 74 -7.30 -0.89 -5.04
CA LEU A 74 -7.80 -1.34 -6.34
C LEU A 74 -8.42 -0.20 -7.15
N GLY A 75 -8.76 0.91 -6.49
CA GLY A 75 -9.69 1.89 -7.03
C GLY A 75 -11.16 1.45 -6.84
N PRO A 76 -12.10 2.39 -6.86
CA PRO A 76 -13.51 2.14 -6.54
C PRO A 76 -14.16 1.13 -7.50
N GLU A 77 -13.85 1.20 -8.79
CA GLU A 77 -14.43 0.32 -9.81
C GLU A 77 -14.08 -1.16 -9.58
N LEU A 78 -12.80 -1.46 -9.39
CA LEU A 78 -12.34 -2.84 -9.17
C LEU A 78 -12.73 -3.34 -7.77
N ALA A 79 -12.71 -2.46 -6.76
CA ALA A 79 -13.19 -2.79 -5.44
C ALA A 79 -14.69 -3.15 -5.47
N ALA A 80 -15.51 -2.40 -6.21
CA ALA A 80 -16.93 -2.68 -6.37
C ALA A 80 -17.20 -4.05 -7.00
N ARG A 81 -16.42 -4.40 -8.04
CA ARG A 81 -16.52 -5.71 -8.69
C ARG A 81 -16.10 -6.88 -7.80
N ALA A 82 -15.12 -6.68 -6.93
CA ALA A 82 -14.58 -7.73 -6.07
C ALA A 82 -15.35 -7.89 -4.74
N TYR A 83 -15.88 -6.79 -4.20
CA TYR A 83 -16.44 -6.74 -2.84
C TYR A 83 -17.88 -6.20 -2.78
N GLY A 84 -18.52 -5.87 -3.91
CA GLY A 84 -19.87 -5.27 -3.98
C GLY A 84 -19.87 -3.74 -3.93
N PRO A 85 -20.99 -3.04 -4.17
CA PRO A 85 -21.05 -1.58 -4.13
C PRO A 85 -20.76 -1.00 -2.72
N HIS A 86 -20.31 0.26 -2.67
CA HIS A 86 -20.03 0.95 -1.42
C HIS A 86 -21.31 1.56 -0.82
N GLU A 87 -21.53 1.46 0.50
CA GLU A 87 -22.73 2.02 1.18
C GLU A 87 -22.94 3.53 0.93
N GLN A 88 -21.87 4.27 0.59
CA GLN A 88 -21.97 5.70 0.24
C GLN A 88 -22.45 5.95 -1.21
N GLU A 89 -22.28 4.99 -2.13
CA GLU A 89 -22.83 5.06 -3.50
C GLU A 89 -24.33 4.74 -3.50
N GLU A 90 -24.78 3.79 -2.66
CA GLU A 90 -26.21 3.47 -2.50
C GLU A 90 -27.06 4.66 -2.02
N ARG A 91 -26.45 5.64 -1.33
CA ARG A 91 -27.13 6.89 -0.94
C ARG A 91 -27.17 7.96 -2.02
N ALA A 92 -26.24 7.91 -2.99
CA ALA A 92 -26.17 8.88 -4.09
C ALA A 92 -27.12 8.51 -5.25
N ASP A 93 -27.48 7.24 -5.40
CA ASP A 93 -28.36 6.73 -6.46
C ASP A 93 -29.85 6.68 -6.05
N ASN A 94 -30.16 6.97 -4.78
CA ASN A 94 -31.51 7.01 -4.22
C ASN A 94 -32.00 8.45 -3.92
N GLY A 95 -31.42 9.47 -4.56
CA GLY A 95 -31.73 10.89 -4.38
C GLY A 95 -32.30 11.54 -5.63
#